data_AF-A0A7C9FZF9-F1
#
_entry.id   AF-A0A7C9FZF9-F1
#
_cell.length_a   1.000
_cell.length_b   1.000
_cell.length_c   1.000
_cell.angle_alpha   90.00
_cell.angle_beta   90.00
_cell.angle_gamma   90.00
#
_symmetry.space_group_name_H-M   'P 1'
#
loop_
_entity.id
_entity.type
_entity.pdbx_description
1 polymer ?
#
loop_
_entity_poly.entity_id
_entity_poly.type
_entity_poly.pdbx_seq_one_letter_code
_entity_poly.pdbx_strand_id
1 'polypeptide(L)'
;MNQIALANNLEGYQFNDFSYFLIFYRRYGGYIPILLLTLGVYVVAVMIIKLRNGEKIQKRHKWATIFYLTALFGLLNIPNNYTTGVIRNELSFIRSFPSAAAPVVDVIRRGNKLTIIGTRDHWNRVIWEGRIVFIKQSDMWTI
;
A
#
# COMPACT_ATOMS: atom_id res chain seq x y z
N MET A 1 -1.05 8.45 -22.14
CA MET A 1 -0.32 9.01 -20.98
C MET A 1 1.17 8.67 -21.00
N ASN A 2 1.56 7.41 -21.23
CA ASN A 2 2.99 7.03 -21.32
C ASN A 2 3.80 7.81 -22.37
N GLN A 3 3.20 8.19 -23.50
CA GLN A 3 3.91 8.92 -24.56
C GLN A 3 4.38 10.32 -24.12
N ILE A 4 3.63 11.02 -23.27
CA ILE A 4 4.01 12.36 -22.75
C ILE A 4 5.11 12.22 -21.69
N ALA A 5 5.04 11.18 -20.86
CA ALA A 5 6.06 10.89 -19.86
C ALA A 5 7.39 10.49 -20.52
N LEU A 6 7.34 9.62 -21.54
CA LEU A 6 8.51 9.22 -22.33
C LEU A 6 9.13 10.41 -23.08
N ALA A 7 8.31 11.28 -23.68
CA ALA A 7 8.80 12.48 -24.36
C ALA A 7 9.51 13.48 -23.43
N ASN A 8 9.19 13.46 -22.12
CA ASN A 8 9.79 14.33 -21.12
C ASN A 8 10.80 13.61 -20.20
N ASN A 9 11.20 12.37 -20.53
CA ASN A 9 12.09 11.54 -19.69
C ASN A 9 11.61 11.41 -18.22
N LEU A 10 10.29 11.28 -18.03
CA LEU A 10 9.68 11.13 -16.71
C LEU A 10 9.55 9.65 -16.33
N GLU A 11 10.16 9.30 -15.21
CA GLU A 11 10.21 7.96 -14.64
C GLU A 11 9.21 7.80 -13.48
N GLY A 12 8.80 6.55 -13.23
CA GLY A 12 7.75 6.22 -12.26
C GLY A 12 6.30 6.31 -12.79
N TYR A 13 6.13 6.66 -14.07
CA TYR A 13 4.85 6.60 -14.79
C TYR A 13 4.67 5.35 -15.64
N GLN A 14 5.69 4.47 -15.67
CA GLN A 14 5.60 3.21 -16.38
C GLN A 14 4.59 2.29 -15.66
N PHE A 15 3.50 1.95 -16.34
CA PHE A 15 2.54 0.96 -15.87
C PHE A 15 3.12 -0.43 -16.11
N ASN A 16 3.73 -1.02 -15.08
CA ASN A 16 3.97 -2.46 -15.05
C ASN A 16 2.69 -3.17 -14.57
N ASP A 17 2.48 -4.44 -14.94
CA ASP A 17 1.30 -5.22 -14.55
C ASP A 17 1.14 -5.27 -13.02
N PHE A 18 2.26 -5.36 -12.30
CA PHE A 18 2.29 -5.29 -10.84
C PHE A 18 1.84 -3.93 -10.29
N SER A 19 2.22 -2.82 -10.95
CA SER A 19 1.79 -1.48 -10.59
C SER A 19 0.29 -1.30 -10.78
N TYR A 20 -0.29 -1.94 -11.80
CA TYR A 20 -1.74 -1.94 -12.03
C TYR A 20 -2.48 -2.67 -10.89
N PHE A 21 -2.00 -3.85 -10.49
CA PHE A 21 -2.52 -4.57 -9.33
C PHE A 21 -2.42 -3.75 -8.04
N LEU A 22 -1.31 -3.04 -7.83
CA LEU A 22 -1.11 -2.21 -6.65
C LEU A 22 -2.06 -1.00 -6.63
N ILE A 23 -2.30 -0.36 -7.79
CA ILE A 23 -3.27 0.73 -7.93
C ILE A 23 -4.69 0.21 -7.74
N PHE A 24 -5.02 -0.97 -8.28
CA PHE A 24 -6.32 -1.63 -8.09
C PHE A 24 -6.55 -1.93 -6.61
N TYR A 25 -5.56 -2.51 -5.93
CA TYR A 25 -5.59 -2.72 -4.49
C TYR A 25 -5.69 -1.40 -3.72
N ARG A 26 -5.03 -0.32 -4.15
CA ARG A 26 -5.17 1.00 -3.50
C ARG A 26 -6.59 1.56 -3.67
N ARG A 27 -7.17 1.45 -4.86
CA ARG A 27 -8.49 2.00 -5.18
C ARG A 27 -9.63 1.20 -4.55
N TYR A 28 -9.51 -0.12 -4.53
CA TYR A 28 -10.53 -1.03 -4.00
C TYR A 28 -10.22 -1.59 -2.61
N GLY A 29 -9.06 -1.27 -2.05
CA GLY A 29 -8.57 -1.82 -0.77
C GLY A 29 -9.39 -1.40 0.44
N GLY A 30 -10.18 -0.33 0.35
CA GLY A 30 -11.19 -0.02 1.37
C GLY A 30 -12.48 -0.84 1.22
N TYR A 31 -12.87 -1.18 -0.01
CA TYR A 31 -14.14 -1.88 -0.30
C TYR A 31 -14.03 -3.39 -0.08
N ILE A 32 -12.87 -4.00 -0.36
CA ILE A 32 -12.63 -5.44 -0.18
C ILE A 32 -12.83 -5.86 1.30
N PRO A 33 -12.23 -5.18 2.30
CA PRO A 33 -12.44 -5.54 3.70
C PRO A 33 -13.88 -5.28 4.17
N ILE A 34 -14.56 -4.26 3.65
CA ILE A 34 -15.97 -3.99 3.96
C ILE A 34 -16.86 -5.15 3.49
N LEU A 35 -16.64 -5.64 2.26
CA LEU A 35 -17.36 -6.79 1.72
C LEU A 35 -17.07 -8.08 2.51
N LEU A 36 -15.82 -8.29 2.92
CA LEU A 36 -15.49 -9.44 3.78
C LEU A 36 -16.07 -9.30 5.19
N LEU A 37 -16.14 -8.08 5.73
CA LEU A 37 -16.80 -7.83 7.01
C LEU A 37 -18.29 -8.12 6.95
N THR A 38 -18.99 -7.72 5.88
CA THR A 38 -20.43 -7.99 5.74
C THR A 38 -20.70 -9.50 5.64
N LEU A 39 -19.89 -10.24 4.87
CA LEU A 39 -19.94 -11.71 4.82
C LEU A 39 -19.61 -12.34 6.19
N GLY A 40 -18.64 -11.79 6.91
CA GLY A 40 -18.27 -12.25 8.25
C GLY A 40 -19.39 -12.09 9.26
N VAL A 41 -20.04 -10.92 9.28
CA VAL A 41 -21.21 -10.65 10.12
C VAL A 41 -22.34 -11.62 9.78
N TYR A 42 -22.58 -11.89 8.49
CA TYR A 42 -23.59 -12.86 8.05
C TYR A 42 -23.31 -14.27 8.60
N VAL A 43 -22.08 -14.77 8.47
CA VAL A 43 -21.70 -16.10 8.97
C VAL A 43 -21.85 -16.19 10.49
N VAL A 44 -21.44 -15.15 11.23
CA VAL A 44 -21.59 -15.09 12.69
C VAL A 44 -23.07 -15.04 13.08
N ALA A 45 -23.89 -14.25 12.39
CA ALA A 45 -25.33 -14.15 12.63
C ALA A 45 -26.03 -15.51 12.44
N VAL A 46 -25.72 -16.24 11.36
CA VAL A 46 -26.25 -17.58 11.12
C VAL A 46 -25.85 -18.54 12.24
N MET A 47 -24.61 -18.48 12.72
CA MET A 47 -24.18 -19.31 13.85
C MET A 47 -24.88 -18.96 15.16
N ILE A 48 -25.14 -17.68 15.44
CA ILE A 48 -25.89 -17.25 16.62
C ILE A 48 -27.34 -17.75 16.54
N ILE A 49 -27.99 -17.65 15.37
CA ILE A 49 -29.34 -18.16 15.15
C ILE A 49 -29.38 -19.68 15.38
N LYS A 50 -28.43 -20.43 14.81
CA LYS A 50 -28.33 -21.88 15.04
C LYS A 50 -28.12 -22.24 16.51
N LEU A 51 -27.31 -21.46 17.23
CA LEU A 51 -27.08 -21.66 18.65
C LEU A 51 -28.36 -21.39 19.48
N ARG A 52 -29.09 -20.32 19.15
CA ARG A 52 -30.39 -19.99 19.79
C ARG A 52 -31.46 -21.03 19.51
N ASN A 53 -31.44 -21.64 18.32
CA ASN A 53 -32.37 -22.70 17.93
C ASN A 53 -31.97 -24.09 18.47
N GLY A 54 -30.86 -24.19 19.23
CA GLY A 54 -30.39 -25.46 19.78
C GLY A 54 -29.82 -26.45 18.75
N GLU A 55 -29.54 -25.98 17.53
CA GLU A 55 -28.99 -26.82 16.46
C GLU A 55 -27.52 -27.17 16.73
N LYS A 56 -27.16 -28.44 16.46
CA LYS A 56 -25.76 -28.89 16.61
C LYS A 56 -24.90 -28.34 15.47
N ILE A 57 -24.00 -27.43 15.80
CA ILE A 57 -22.98 -26.91 14.86
C ILE A 57 -21.83 -27.92 14.77
N GLN A 58 -21.56 -28.45 13.57
CA GLN A 58 -20.42 -29.35 13.34
C GLN A 58 -19.09 -28.67 13.68
N LYS A 59 -18.15 -29.43 14.26
CA LYS A 59 -16.81 -28.92 14.66
C LYS A 59 -16.07 -28.24 13.50
N ARG A 60 -16.23 -28.74 12.26
CA ARG A 60 -15.59 -28.17 11.06
C ARG A 60 -16.00 -26.71 10.80
N HIS A 61 -17.28 -26.38 10.93
CA HIS A 61 -17.78 -25.02 10.69
C HIS A 61 -17.30 -24.02 11.76
N LYS A 62 -17.13 -24.48 13.02
CA LYS A 62 -16.56 -23.65 14.09
C LYS A 62 -15.11 -23.27 13.78
N TRP A 63 -14.28 -24.25 13.43
CA TRP A 63 -12.89 -24.01 13.07
C TRP A 63 -12.75 -23.16 11.81
N ALA A 64 -13.57 -23.42 10.78
CA ALA A 64 -13.58 -22.61 9.56
C ALA A 64 -13.92 -21.14 9.86
N THR A 65 -14.87 -20.87 10.75
CA THR A 65 -15.22 -19.48 11.09
C THR A 65 -14.15 -18.81 11.93
N ILE A 66 -13.55 -19.52 12.91
CA ILE A 66 -12.44 -18.97 13.69
C ILE A 66 -11.28 -18.60 12.75
N PHE A 67 -10.88 -19.51 11.86
CA PHE A 67 -9.84 -19.26 10.88
C PHE A 67 -10.16 -18.06 9.98
N TYR A 68 -11.40 -17.99 9.48
CA TYR A 68 -11.88 -16.86 8.68
C TYR A 68 -11.78 -15.53 9.43
N LEU A 69 -12.24 -15.47 10.67
CA LEU A 69 -12.20 -14.24 11.48
C LEU A 69 -10.77 -13.82 11.80
N THR A 70 -9.88 -14.78 12.10
CA THR A 70 -8.45 -14.50 12.31
C THR A 70 -7.79 -13.95 11.04
N ALA A 71 -8.06 -14.55 9.87
CA ALA A 71 -7.55 -14.06 8.60
C ALA A 71 -8.08 -12.65 8.28
N LEU A 72 -9.37 -12.40 8.53
CA LEU A 72 -9.99 -11.09 8.35
C LEU A 72 -9.36 -10.03 9.27
N PHE A 73 -9.12 -10.38 10.53
CA PHE A 73 -8.44 -9.50 11.49
C PHE A 73 -7.03 -9.14 11.02
N GLY A 74 -6.27 -10.13 10.53
CA GLY A 74 -4.95 -9.89 9.94
C GLY A 74 -5.01 -8.93 8.76
N LEU A 75 -5.97 -9.11 7.85
CA LEU A 75 -6.16 -8.26 6.67
C LEU A 75 -6.50 -6.81 7.05
N LEU A 76 -7.36 -6.62 8.06
CA LEU A 76 -7.76 -5.30 8.54
C LEU A 76 -6.63 -4.54 9.25
N ASN A 77 -5.66 -5.27 9.82
CA ASN A 77 -4.52 -4.68 10.52
C ASN A 77 -3.30 -4.45 9.61
N ILE A 78 -3.40 -4.63 8.30
CA ILE A 78 -2.28 -4.34 7.40
C ILE A 78 -2.11 -2.81 7.29
N PRO A 79 -0.94 -2.26 7.66
CA PRO A 79 -0.70 -0.82 7.59
C PRO A 79 -0.73 -0.35 6.13
N ASN A 80 -1.65 0.56 5.82
CA ASN A 80 -1.87 1.10 4.48
C ASN A 80 -1.02 2.36 4.21
N ASN A 81 0.28 2.32 4.52
CA ASN A 81 1.18 3.49 4.47
C ASN A 81 1.75 3.76 3.06
N TYR A 82 1.02 3.39 2.01
CA TYR A 82 1.44 3.57 0.63
C TYR A 82 0.98 4.93 0.11
N THR A 83 1.85 5.93 0.22
CA THR A 83 1.63 7.28 -0.31
C THR A 83 2.44 7.44 -1.58
N THR A 84 1.92 8.16 -2.56
CA THR A 84 2.70 8.52 -3.75
C THR A 84 3.21 9.94 -3.60
N GLY A 85 4.37 10.25 -4.17
CA GLY A 85 4.86 11.61 -4.19
C GLY A 85 5.45 11.97 -5.54
N VAL A 86 5.39 13.26 -5.88
CA VAL A 86 5.97 13.83 -7.09
C VAL A 86 7.05 14.83 -6.70
N ILE A 87 8.19 14.75 -7.37
CA ILE A 87 9.32 15.64 -7.08
C ILE A 87 9.00 17.06 -7.51
N ARG A 88 9.17 18.00 -6.58
CA ARG A 88 8.88 19.43 -6.79
C ARG A 88 10.10 20.20 -7.30
N ASN A 89 11.28 19.90 -6.75
CA ASN A 89 12.51 20.64 -7.05
C ASN A 89 13.12 20.18 -8.38
N GLU A 90 13.80 21.11 -9.07
CA GLU A 90 14.47 20.84 -10.35
C GLU A 90 15.48 19.70 -10.26
N LEU A 91 16.19 19.61 -9.14
CA LEU A 91 17.15 18.55 -8.81
C LEU A 91 16.90 18.08 -7.38
N SER A 92 16.71 16.78 -7.19
CA SER A 92 16.52 16.15 -5.88
C SER A 92 17.44 14.95 -5.74
N PHE A 93 18.13 14.88 -4.60
CA PHE A 93 19.14 13.85 -4.35
C PHE A 93 18.53 12.67 -3.62
N ILE A 94 18.61 11.49 -4.22
CA ILE A 94 18.32 10.22 -3.55
C ILE A 94 19.54 9.80 -2.75
N ARG A 95 19.32 9.34 -1.53
CA ARG A 95 20.39 8.85 -0.65
C ARG A 95 20.14 7.42 -0.19
N SER A 96 21.22 6.74 0.18
CA SER A 96 21.16 5.34 0.64
C SER A 96 20.62 5.18 2.07
N PHE A 97 20.76 6.19 2.92
CA PHE A 97 20.24 6.21 4.29
C PHE A 97 19.74 7.61 4.69
N PRO A 98 18.89 7.76 5.73
CA PRO A 98 18.22 9.02 6.06
C PRO A 98 19.16 10.02 6.75
N SER A 99 20.14 10.54 6.00
CA SER A 99 21.08 11.54 6.48
C SER A 99 21.57 12.44 5.35
N ALA A 100 21.85 13.71 5.66
CA ALA A 100 22.43 14.65 4.72
C ALA A 100 23.88 14.29 4.33
N ALA A 101 24.58 13.51 5.16
CA ALA A 101 25.93 13.02 4.91
C ALA A 101 25.95 11.67 4.14
N ALA A 102 24.78 11.08 3.86
CA ALA A 102 24.70 9.81 3.15
C ALA A 102 25.13 9.95 1.68
N PRO A 103 25.76 8.92 1.07
CA PRO A 103 26.13 8.96 -0.33
C PRO A 103 24.88 9.12 -1.20
N VAL A 104 25.03 9.94 -2.24
CA VAL A 104 23.99 10.14 -3.26
C VAL A 104 23.98 8.91 -4.15
N VAL A 105 22.85 8.22 -4.17
CA VAL A 105 22.64 7.05 -5.03
C VAL A 105 22.33 7.51 -6.45
N ASP A 106 21.48 8.54 -6.56
CA ASP A 106 21.04 9.06 -7.84
C ASP A 106 20.47 10.49 -7.69
N VAL A 107 20.34 11.20 -8.82
CA VAL A 107 19.78 12.55 -8.89
C VAL A 107 18.55 12.55 -9.78
N ILE A 108 17.38 12.73 -9.16
CA ILE A 108 16.11 12.76 -9.88
C ILE A 108 15.70 14.20 -10.17
N ARG A 109 15.19 14.43 -11.39
CA ARG A 109 14.61 15.71 -11.81
C ARG A 109 13.15 15.88 -11.42
N ARG A 110 12.69 17.13 -11.47
CA ARG A 110 11.30 17.52 -11.23
C ARG A 110 10.33 16.71 -12.10
N GLY A 111 9.17 16.40 -11.52
CA GLY A 111 8.07 15.73 -12.22
C GLY A 111 8.10 14.21 -12.14
N ASN A 112 9.18 13.60 -11.66
CA ASN A 112 9.23 12.15 -11.46
C ASN A 112 8.35 11.70 -10.29
N LYS A 113 7.71 10.54 -10.46
CA LYS A 113 6.78 9.97 -9.48
C LYS A 113 7.45 8.85 -8.69
N LEU A 114 7.36 8.94 -7.36
CA LEU A 114 7.92 7.97 -6.43
C LEU A 114 6.84 7.35 -5.55
N THR A 115 7.03 6.09 -5.21
CA THR A 115 6.18 5.39 -4.23
C THR A 115 6.85 5.46 -2.86
N ILE A 116 6.17 6.08 -1.91
CA ILE A 116 6.61 6.22 -0.51
C ILE A 116 6.08 5.03 0.28
N ILE A 117 6.99 4.31 0.93
CA ILE A 117 6.73 3.14 1.77
C ILE A 117 6.69 3.51 3.26
N GLY A 118 7.04 4.75 3.58
CA GLY A 118 7.04 5.25 4.94
C GLY A 118 7.88 6.52 5.08
N THR A 119 7.73 7.17 6.22
CA THR A 119 8.43 8.41 6.56
C THR A 119 9.13 8.21 7.89
N ARG A 120 10.36 8.71 7.98
CA ARG A 120 11.13 8.76 9.21
C ARG A 120 11.68 10.16 9.38
N ASP A 121 11.17 10.87 10.38
CA ASP A 121 11.51 12.26 10.70
C ASP A 121 11.29 13.20 9.49
N HIS A 122 12.36 13.57 8.79
CA HIS A 122 12.33 14.44 7.60
C HIS A 122 12.66 13.71 6.29
N TRP A 123 12.76 12.38 6.33
CA TRP A 123 13.14 11.52 5.22
C TRP A 123 11.99 10.59 4.84
N ASN A 124 11.62 10.62 3.57
CA ASN A 124 10.70 9.67 2.98
C ASN A 124 11.48 8.48 2.44
N ARG A 125 11.08 7.28 2.85
CA ARG A 125 11.57 6.01 2.34
C ARG A 125 10.78 5.68 1.07
N VAL A 126 11.47 5.65 -0.05
CA VAL A 126 10.87 5.44 -1.38
C VAL A 126 11.50 4.24 -2.07
N ILE A 127 10.77 3.64 -3.01
CA ILE A 127 11.31 2.61 -3.91
C ILE A 127 11.76 3.31 -5.19
N TRP A 128 13.05 3.14 -5.54
CA TRP A 128 13.63 3.60 -6.80
C TRP A 128 14.44 2.46 -7.41
N GLU A 129 14.19 2.14 -8.68
CA GLU A 129 14.88 1.05 -9.40
C GLU A 129 14.95 -0.29 -8.63
N GLY A 130 13.91 -0.63 -7.87
CA GLY A 130 13.87 -1.87 -7.07
C GLY A 130 14.69 -1.83 -5.76
N ARG A 131 15.27 -0.67 -5.40
CA ARG A 131 15.98 -0.47 -4.14
C ARG A 131 15.21 0.48 -3.22
N ILE A 132 15.35 0.23 -1.92
CA ILE A 132 14.82 1.13 -0.88
C ILE A 132 15.82 2.26 -0.69
N VAL A 133 15.38 3.48 -0.92
CA VAL A 133 16.21 4.69 -0.85
C VAL A 133 15.48 5.81 -0.11
N PHE A 134 16.19 6.89 0.19
CA PHE A 134 15.69 7.98 1.01
C PHE A 134 15.76 9.32 0.29
N ILE A 135 14.67 10.07 0.34
CA ILE A 135 14.57 11.43 -0.19
C ILE A 135 14.04 12.37 0.88
N LYS A 136 14.45 13.64 0.87
CA LYS A 136 13.93 14.63 1.81
C LYS A 136 12.45 14.90 1.55
N GLN A 137 11.67 15.06 2.61
CA GLN A 137 10.25 15.37 2.50
C GLN A 137 10.00 16.76 1.89
N SER A 138 10.90 17.72 2.08
CA SER A 138 10.82 19.08 1.51
C SER A 138 10.83 19.11 -0.02
N ASP A 139 11.43 18.10 -0.64
CA ASP A 139 11.73 18.09 -2.07
C ASP A 139 10.62 17.41 -2.89
N MET A 140 9.59 16.89 -2.19
CA MET A 140 8.53 16.09 -2.77
C MET A 140 7.15 16.56 -2.30
N TRP A 141 6.20 16.56 -3.23
CA TRP A 141 4.79 16.75 -2.92
C TRP A 141 4.11 15.39 -2.77
N THR A 142 3.57 15.09 -1.60
CA THR A 142 2.81 13.87 -1.32
C THR A 142 1.36 13.99 -1.82
N ILE A 143 0.86 12.95 -2.49
CA ILE A 143 -0.47 12.83 -3.12
C ILE A 143 -1.15 11.52 -2.72
#